data_AF-A0A7Y1XGS6-F1
#
_entry.id   AF-A0A7Y1XGS6-F1
#
_cell.length_a   1.000
_cell.length_b   1.000
_cell.length_c   1.000
_cell.angle_alpha   90.00
_cell.angle_beta   90.00
_cell.angle_gamma   90.00
#
_symmetry.space_group_name_H-M   'P 1'
#
loop_
_entity.id
_entity.type
_entity.pdbx_description
1 polymer ?
#
loop_
_entity_poly.entity_id
_entity_poly.type
_entity_poly.pdbx_seq_one_letter_code
_entity_poly.pdbx_strand_id
1 'polypeptide(L)'
;MNELEHFKSGNLAIARKTDGNPDGKGLNGLLLDWYRTEPRGVVAKPQRQILAEFFTSMLVLSATFKFRPAIGGVNYLYWIDGEWRLSLIAPDEWSDERRAGFVGTCVLQRDMTWTIAPSGLLAEQNPVSDAIGRFYDAFAKMLDTDLTLEEILPFHVGRLSYYQRMYASALSRSLRAAVILGDQAATSCRQLSMLLPQQKYGLLAYRGQA
;
A
#
# COMPACT_ATOMS: atom_id res chain seq x y z
N MET A 1 4.94 -41.57 -64.94
CA MET A 1 4.43 -41.73 -63.57
C MET A 1 5.02 -40.58 -62.78
N ASN A 2 4.15 -39.61 -62.47
CA ASN A 2 4.50 -38.21 -62.21
C ASN A 2 5.27 -37.97 -60.93
N GLU A 3 6.14 -36.98 -61.02
CA GLU A 3 6.92 -36.35 -59.95
C GLU A 3 6.02 -35.70 -58.90
N LEU A 4 6.49 -35.76 -57.65
CA LEU A 4 5.91 -35.12 -56.49
C LEU A 4 6.05 -33.59 -56.60
N GLU A 5 4.90 -32.92 -56.62
CA GLU A 5 4.76 -31.46 -56.61
C GLU A 5 5.50 -30.79 -55.44
N HIS A 6 6.29 -29.79 -55.78
CA HIS A 6 6.98 -28.88 -54.86
C HIS A 6 5.99 -28.12 -53.95
N PHE A 7 6.08 -28.36 -52.64
CA PHE A 7 5.41 -27.50 -51.66
C PHE A 7 6.12 -26.14 -51.60
N LYS A 8 5.49 -25.10 -52.16
CA LYS A 8 5.98 -23.72 -52.12
C LYS A 8 6.03 -23.22 -50.68
N SER A 9 7.22 -22.77 -50.27
CA SER A 9 7.44 -22.05 -49.00
C SER A 9 6.64 -20.75 -49.01
N GLY A 10 5.56 -20.71 -48.23
CA GLY A 10 4.75 -19.52 -48.00
C GLY A 10 5.53 -18.53 -47.14
N ASN A 11 5.82 -17.38 -47.72
CA ASN A 11 6.47 -16.23 -47.09
C ASN A 11 5.63 -15.75 -45.89
N LEU A 12 5.99 -16.14 -44.66
CA LEU A 12 5.40 -15.61 -43.43
C LEU A 12 5.92 -14.19 -43.22
N ALA A 13 5.31 -13.23 -43.91
CA ALA A 13 5.48 -11.83 -43.59
C ALA A 13 4.97 -11.59 -42.16
N ILE A 14 5.90 -11.48 -41.21
CA ILE A 14 5.62 -11.07 -39.84
C ILE A 14 5.05 -9.65 -39.93
N ALA A 15 3.74 -9.51 -39.70
CA ALA A 15 3.08 -8.21 -39.68
C ALA A 15 3.75 -7.34 -38.59
N ARG A 16 4.27 -6.19 -39.01
CA ARG A 16 4.86 -5.19 -38.14
C ARG A 16 3.79 -4.73 -37.14
N LYS A 17 4.09 -4.80 -35.84
CA LYS A 17 3.22 -4.32 -34.75
C LYS A 17 2.80 -2.88 -35.08
N THR A 18 1.52 -2.68 -35.37
CA THR A 18 0.92 -1.36 -35.54
C THR A 18 0.96 -0.63 -34.20
N ASP A 19 1.45 0.61 -34.23
CA ASP A 19 1.34 1.52 -33.09
C ASP A 19 -0.14 1.68 -32.75
N GLY A 20 -0.47 1.56 -31.45
CA GLY A 20 -1.85 1.55 -30.97
C GLY A 20 -2.62 2.81 -31.37
N ASN A 21 -3.95 2.67 -31.46
CA ASN A 21 -4.89 3.76 -31.79
C ASN A 21 -4.62 5.02 -30.93
N PRO A 22 -4.36 6.20 -31.54
CA PRO A 22 -4.01 7.43 -30.82
C PRO A 22 -5.12 7.97 -29.90
N ASP A 23 -6.37 7.50 -30.05
CA ASP A 23 -7.53 7.98 -29.28
C ASP A 23 -7.74 7.30 -27.91
N GLY A 24 -6.86 6.39 -27.48
CA GLY A 24 -6.98 5.74 -26.16
C GLY A 24 -8.20 4.81 -26.00
N LYS A 25 -8.98 4.58 -27.06
CA LYS A 25 -10.08 3.60 -27.12
C LYS A 25 -9.48 2.19 -27.09
N GLY A 26 -9.27 1.66 -25.89
CA GLY A 26 -8.72 0.32 -25.65
C GLY A 26 -8.03 0.12 -24.30
N LEU A 27 -7.82 1.18 -23.51
CA LEU A 27 -7.25 1.04 -22.17
C LEU A 27 -8.30 0.46 -21.20
N ASN A 28 -8.14 -0.81 -20.84
CA ASN A 28 -8.85 -1.44 -19.73
C ASN A 28 -8.65 -0.60 -18.46
N GLY A 29 -9.73 -0.16 -17.80
CA GLY A 29 -9.67 0.69 -16.61
C GLY A 29 -8.79 0.11 -15.49
N LEU A 30 -8.75 -1.22 -15.36
CA LEU A 30 -7.84 -1.91 -14.45
C LEU A 30 -6.37 -1.68 -14.80
N LEU A 31 -6.00 -1.82 -16.08
CA LEU A 31 -4.61 -1.62 -16.53
C LEU A 31 -4.20 -0.15 -16.36
N LEU A 32 -5.11 0.77 -16.67
CA LEU A 32 -4.85 2.19 -16.45
C LEU A 32 -4.61 2.51 -14.97
N ASP A 33 -5.42 1.95 -14.08
CA ASP A 33 -5.24 2.12 -12.64
C ASP A 33 -3.99 1.42 -12.12
N TRP A 34 -3.64 0.25 -12.66
CA TRP A 34 -2.39 -0.45 -12.38
C TRP A 34 -1.18 0.41 -12.72
N TYR A 35 -1.11 0.96 -13.94
CA TYR A 35 -0.01 1.86 -14.35
C TYR A 35 0.02 3.16 -13.54
N ARG A 36 -1.15 3.69 -13.15
CA ARG A 36 -1.24 4.89 -12.32
C ARG A 36 -0.81 4.65 -10.87
N THR A 37 -0.85 3.41 -10.42
CA THR A 37 -0.39 2.99 -9.09
C THR A 37 1.00 2.37 -9.13
N GLU A 38 1.76 2.56 -10.21
CA GLU A 38 3.19 2.23 -10.23
C GLU A 38 3.92 3.10 -9.19
N PRO A 39 4.64 2.50 -8.23
CA PRO A 39 5.48 3.24 -7.29
C PRO A 39 6.53 4.07 -8.02
N ARG A 40 6.65 5.35 -7.68
CA ARG A 40 7.64 6.26 -8.27
C ARG A 40 8.51 6.88 -7.20
N GLY A 41 9.79 7.04 -7.52
CA GLY A 41 10.76 7.65 -6.60
C GLY A 41 11.03 6.79 -5.37
N VAL A 42 10.94 5.47 -5.50
CA VAL A 42 11.35 4.55 -4.44
C VAL A 42 12.86 4.69 -4.23
N VAL A 43 13.26 4.82 -2.97
CA VAL A 43 14.67 4.94 -2.55
C VAL A 43 15.00 3.85 -1.53
N ALA A 44 16.29 3.62 -1.29
CA ALA A 44 16.73 2.85 -0.13
C ALA A 44 16.26 3.56 1.15
N LYS A 45 15.72 2.80 2.11
CA LYS A 45 15.17 3.33 3.37
C LYS A 45 15.75 2.57 4.56
N PRO A 46 15.92 3.22 5.72
CA PRO A 46 16.21 2.51 6.96
C PRO A 46 15.10 1.52 7.31
N GLN A 47 15.44 0.38 7.90
CA GLN A 47 14.48 -0.67 8.28
C GLN A 47 13.32 -0.14 9.14
N ARG A 48 13.60 0.80 10.05
CA ARG A 48 12.56 1.45 10.87
C ARG A 48 11.55 2.25 10.04
N GLN A 49 12.02 2.90 8.98
CA GLN A 49 11.14 3.63 8.06
C GLN A 49 10.26 2.66 7.26
N ILE A 50 10.85 1.57 6.76
CA ILE A 50 10.11 0.51 6.05
C ILE A 50 9.00 -0.05 6.95
N LEU A 51 9.30 -0.33 8.22
CA LEU A 51 8.31 -0.81 9.19
C LEU A 51 7.18 0.21 9.45
N ALA A 52 7.53 1.49 9.63
CA ALA A 52 6.55 2.54 9.89
C ALA A 52 5.61 2.76 8.69
N GLU A 53 6.16 2.81 7.48
CA GLU A 53 5.40 2.95 6.24
C GLU A 53 4.55 1.70 5.95
N PHE A 54 5.09 0.51 6.20
CA PHE A 54 4.34 -0.75 6.04
C PHE A 54 3.17 -0.80 7.03
N PHE A 55 3.41 -0.51 8.30
CA PHE A 55 2.39 -0.46 9.34
C PHE A 55 1.28 0.54 8.99
N THR A 56 1.65 1.78 8.68
CA THR A 56 0.70 2.86 8.35
C THR A 56 -0.11 2.51 7.11
N SER A 57 0.55 1.99 6.07
CA SER A 57 -0.13 1.60 4.83
C SER A 57 -1.10 0.45 5.05
N MET A 58 -0.73 -0.55 5.84
CA MET A 58 -1.63 -1.65 6.19
C MET A 58 -2.84 -1.16 6.98
N LEU A 59 -2.63 -0.27 7.95
CA LEU A 59 -3.72 0.33 8.73
C LEU A 59 -4.70 1.08 7.82
N VAL A 60 -4.21 1.98 6.97
CA VAL A 60 -5.04 2.76 6.05
C VAL A 60 -5.76 1.86 5.04
N LEU A 61 -5.08 0.87 4.47
CA LEU A 61 -5.69 -0.04 3.49
C LEU A 61 -6.69 -1.01 4.12
N SER A 62 -6.59 -1.28 5.42
CA SER A 62 -7.60 -2.04 6.16
C SER A 62 -8.89 -1.25 6.38
N ALA A 63 -8.84 0.09 6.29
CA ALA A 63 -9.98 0.95 6.46
C ALA A 63 -10.96 0.88 5.28
N THR A 64 -12.25 1.01 5.55
CA THR A 64 -13.26 1.09 4.50
C THR A 64 -13.23 2.46 3.81
N PHE A 65 -13.21 2.46 2.48
CA PHE A 65 -13.40 3.66 1.64
C PHE A 65 -13.86 3.28 0.23
N LYS A 66 -14.59 4.19 -0.42
CA LYS A 66 -15.20 3.99 -1.76
C LYS A 66 -14.76 5.00 -2.81
N PHE A 67 -13.73 5.78 -2.51
CA PHE A 67 -13.14 6.74 -3.44
C PHE A 67 -11.73 6.30 -3.85
N ARG A 68 -11.16 6.98 -4.85
CA ARG A 68 -9.76 6.79 -5.26
C ARG A 68 -8.88 7.81 -4.53
N PRO A 69 -7.94 7.38 -3.67
CA PRO A 69 -6.96 8.28 -3.08
C PRO A 69 -6.07 8.96 -4.14
N ALA A 70 -5.89 10.26 -4.00
CA ALA A 70 -4.93 11.02 -4.81
C ALA A 70 -3.56 11.06 -4.12
N ILE A 71 -2.49 10.99 -4.89
CA ILE A 71 -1.13 11.22 -4.39
C ILE A 71 -1.04 12.66 -3.86
N GLY A 72 -0.49 12.82 -2.65
CA GLY A 72 -0.44 14.12 -1.97
C GLY A 72 -1.81 14.63 -1.48
N GLY A 73 -2.89 13.91 -1.76
CA GLY A 73 -4.23 14.23 -1.30
C GLY A 73 -4.38 13.94 0.19
N VAL A 74 -5.04 14.87 0.89
CA VAL A 74 -5.33 14.75 2.32
C VAL A 74 -6.54 13.84 2.52
N ASN A 75 -6.39 12.86 3.40
CA ASN A 75 -7.45 11.97 3.85
C ASN A 75 -7.43 11.88 5.37
N TYR A 76 -8.53 11.48 5.98
CA TYR A 76 -8.67 11.43 7.43
C TYR A 76 -9.08 10.03 7.86
N LEU A 77 -8.30 9.44 8.76
CA LEU A 77 -8.55 8.11 9.29
C LEU A 77 -9.33 8.21 10.60
N TYR A 78 -10.37 7.38 10.71
CA TYR A 78 -11.24 7.32 11.87
C TYR A 78 -11.44 5.88 12.34
N TRP A 79 -11.70 5.74 13.64
CA TRP A 79 -12.26 4.55 14.27
C TRP A 79 -13.69 4.87 14.72
N ILE A 80 -14.68 4.32 14.03
CA ILE A 80 -16.10 4.61 14.26
C ILE A 80 -16.87 3.29 14.27
N ASP A 81 -17.71 3.08 15.28
CA ASP A 81 -18.57 1.90 15.43
C ASP A 81 -17.79 0.57 15.37
N GLY A 82 -16.55 0.55 15.87
CA GLY A 82 -15.70 -0.64 15.84
C GLY A 82 -15.03 -0.93 14.48
N GLU A 83 -15.05 0.03 13.55
CA GLU A 83 -14.49 -0.12 12.21
C GLU A 83 -13.53 1.01 11.85
N TRP A 84 -12.48 0.67 11.10
CA TRP A 84 -11.60 1.65 10.45
C TRP A 84 -12.29 2.27 9.23
N ARG A 85 -12.27 3.60 9.13
CA ARG A 85 -12.82 4.35 7.98
C ARG A 85 -11.86 5.41 7.51
N LEU A 86 -11.60 5.45 6.21
CA LEU A 86 -10.86 6.53 5.57
C LEU A 86 -11.87 7.46 4.89
N SER A 87 -11.79 8.76 5.18
CA SER A 87 -12.74 9.76 4.69
C SER A 87 -12.01 10.97 4.09
N LEU A 88 -12.72 11.69 3.22
CA LEU A 88 -12.32 13.01 2.73
C LEU A 88 -12.84 14.15 3.64
N ILE A 89 -13.77 13.83 4.54
CA ILE A 89 -14.39 14.79 5.46
C ILE A 89 -13.46 15.00 6.65
N ALA A 90 -13.08 16.26 6.88
CA ALA A 90 -12.19 16.68 7.94
C ALA A 90 -12.86 16.55 9.32
N PRO A 91 -12.07 16.38 10.40
CA PRO A 91 -12.63 16.15 11.74
C PRO A 91 -13.53 17.28 12.22
N ASP A 92 -13.25 18.53 11.84
CA ASP A 92 -14.03 19.73 12.17
C ASP A 92 -15.38 19.81 11.44
N GLU A 93 -15.52 19.10 10.32
CA GLU A 93 -16.77 19.00 9.56
C GLU A 93 -17.72 17.90 10.09
N TRP A 94 -17.23 17.05 11.00
CA TRP A 94 -18.03 16.02 11.67
C TRP A 94 -18.66 16.54 12.96
N SER A 95 -19.71 15.83 13.41
CA SER A 95 -20.22 15.95 14.78
C SER A 95 -19.15 15.53 15.80
N ASP A 96 -19.27 16.02 17.04
CA ASP A 96 -18.30 15.76 18.09
C ASP A 96 -18.13 14.26 18.38
N GLU A 97 -19.21 13.47 18.30
CA GLU A 97 -19.16 12.02 18.52
C GLU A 97 -18.29 11.32 17.48
N ARG A 98 -18.37 11.72 16.21
CA ARG A 98 -17.56 11.12 15.14
C ARG A 98 -16.14 11.67 15.14
N ARG A 99 -15.98 12.95 15.51
CA ARG A 99 -14.67 13.59 15.69
C ARG A 99 -13.86 12.90 16.79
N ALA A 100 -14.49 12.39 17.84
CA ALA A 100 -13.81 11.63 18.90
C ALA A 100 -13.11 10.35 18.38
N GLY A 101 -13.56 9.82 17.24
CA GLY A 101 -12.92 8.69 16.56
C GLY A 101 -11.70 9.05 15.70
N PHE A 102 -11.29 10.32 15.65
CA PHE A 102 -10.24 10.79 14.72
C PHE A 102 -8.83 10.30 15.11
N VAL A 103 -8.20 9.55 14.20
CA VAL A 103 -6.88 8.94 14.40
C VAL A 103 -5.77 9.86 13.90
N GLY A 104 -5.98 10.52 12.77
CA GLY A 104 -4.96 11.33 12.14
C GLY A 104 -5.18 11.57 10.65
N THR A 105 -4.29 12.39 10.10
CA THR A 105 -4.34 12.82 8.71
C THR A 105 -3.40 11.97 7.87
N CYS A 106 -3.95 11.28 6.88
CA CYS A 106 -3.25 10.36 6.00
C CYS A 106 -2.98 10.96 4.63
N VAL A 107 -1.77 10.74 4.11
CA VAL A 107 -1.37 11.17 2.78
C VAL A 107 -0.71 10.00 2.05
N LEU A 108 -1.18 9.74 0.83
CA LEU A 108 -0.57 8.78 -0.08
C LEU A 108 0.64 9.43 -0.76
N GLN A 109 1.80 8.79 -0.64
CA GLN A 109 3.05 9.27 -1.22
C GLN A 109 3.24 8.78 -2.66
N ARG A 110 4.19 9.38 -3.39
CA ARG A 110 4.48 9.03 -4.81
C ARG A 110 4.98 7.60 -4.99
N ASP A 111 5.61 7.04 -3.97
CA ASP A 111 6.06 5.66 -3.93
C ASP A 111 4.94 4.69 -3.51
N MET A 112 3.69 5.15 -3.40
CA MET A 112 2.52 4.35 -3.01
C MET A 112 2.52 3.85 -1.56
N THR A 113 3.40 4.38 -0.71
CA THR A 113 3.28 4.21 0.76
C THR A 113 2.37 5.29 1.35
N TRP A 114 1.78 5.00 2.51
CA TRP A 114 1.01 5.96 3.28
C TRP A 114 1.80 6.49 4.46
N THR A 115 1.67 7.79 4.68
CA THR A 115 2.12 8.46 5.90
C THR A 115 0.92 8.98 6.68
N ILE A 116 1.06 9.09 7.99
CA ILE A 116 0.04 9.65 8.87
C ILE A 116 0.63 10.72 9.79
N ALA A 117 -0.07 11.83 9.95
CA ALA A 117 0.13 12.75 11.05
C ALA A 117 -0.88 12.37 12.15
N PRO A 118 -0.44 11.72 13.25
CA PRO A 118 -1.34 11.26 14.30
C PRO A 118 -2.04 12.44 14.99
N SER A 119 -3.30 12.23 15.38
CA SER A 119 -4.08 13.20 16.16
C SER A 119 -3.57 13.25 17.61
N GLY A 120 -3.80 14.39 18.28
CA GLY A 120 -3.52 14.51 19.72
C GLY A 120 -4.35 13.56 20.59
N LEU A 121 -5.49 13.07 20.07
CA LEU A 121 -6.37 12.14 20.78
C LEU A 121 -5.70 10.79 21.06
N LEU A 122 -4.65 10.42 20.33
CA LEU A 122 -3.91 9.18 20.59
C LEU A 122 -3.05 9.22 21.86
N ALA A 123 -2.84 10.40 22.44
CA ALA A 123 -2.12 10.54 23.72
C ALA A 123 -2.94 10.05 24.92
N GLU A 124 -4.27 9.99 24.77
CA GLU A 124 -5.19 9.58 25.82
C GLU A 124 -5.60 8.11 25.67
N GLN A 125 -5.88 7.44 26.80
CA GLN A 125 -6.47 6.11 26.76
C GLN A 125 -7.94 6.22 26.36
N ASN A 126 -8.24 5.75 25.16
CA ASN A 126 -9.59 5.76 24.60
C ASN A 126 -9.75 4.58 23.61
N PRO A 127 -10.98 4.33 23.11
CA PRO A 127 -11.25 3.24 22.18
C PRO A 127 -10.41 3.27 20.89
N VAL A 128 -10.00 4.46 20.42
CA VAL A 128 -9.14 4.64 19.25
C VAL A 128 -7.72 4.15 19.56
N SER A 129 -7.19 4.59 20.70
CA SER A 129 -5.89 4.21 21.24
C SER A 129 -5.80 2.68 21.41
N ASP A 130 -6.87 2.05 21.92
CA ASP A 130 -6.97 0.61 22.08
C ASP A 130 -7.04 -0.14 20.74
N ALA A 131 -7.76 0.42 19.76
CA ALA A 131 -7.87 -0.16 18.43
C ALA A 131 -6.52 -0.14 17.69
N ILE A 132 -5.77 0.97 17.78
CA ILE A 132 -4.41 1.05 17.27
C ILE A 132 -3.51 0.03 17.99
N GLY A 133 -3.65 -0.10 19.30
CA GLY A 133 -2.89 -1.07 20.08
C GLY A 133 -3.13 -2.51 19.62
N ARG A 134 -4.39 -2.90 19.39
CA ARG A 134 -4.74 -4.22 18.85
C ARG A 134 -4.18 -4.42 17.43
N PHE A 135 -4.25 -3.40 16.59
CA PHE A 135 -3.70 -3.46 15.24
C PHE A 135 -2.17 -3.61 15.24
N TYR A 136 -1.49 -2.89 16.13
CA TYR A 136 -0.05 -3.02 16.38
C TYR A 136 0.31 -4.43 16.84
N ASP A 137 -0.40 -5.00 17.82
CA ASP A 137 -0.12 -6.34 18.32
C ASP A 137 -0.30 -7.40 17.22
N ALA A 138 -1.32 -7.25 16.37
CA ALA A 138 -1.54 -8.12 15.21
C ALA A 138 -0.43 -7.97 14.15
N PHE A 139 0.04 -6.75 13.90
CA PHE A 139 1.14 -6.49 12.98
C PHE A 139 2.47 -7.06 13.49
N ALA A 140 2.77 -6.88 14.78
CA ALA A 140 3.96 -7.47 15.41
C ALA A 140 3.93 -9.00 15.32
N LYS A 141 2.77 -9.61 15.56
CA LYS A 141 2.58 -11.06 15.40
C LYS A 141 2.75 -11.53 13.96
N MET A 142 2.31 -10.76 12.97
CA MET A 142 2.53 -11.06 11.55
C MET A 142 4.03 -11.07 11.21
N LEU A 143 4.82 -10.19 11.83
CA LEU A 143 6.27 -10.14 11.63
C LEU A 143 7.03 -11.23 12.40
N ASP A 144 6.40 -11.96 13.32
CA ASP A 144 7.05 -13.00 14.13
C ASP A 144 7.25 -14.31 13.33
N THR A 145 8.05 -14.23 12.28
CA THR A 145 8.35 -15.33 11.35
C THR A 145 9.75 -15.19 10.77
N ASP A 146 10.33 -16.29 10.33
CA ASP A 146 11.65 -16.32 9.69
C ASP A 146 11.59 -15.97 8.19
N LEU A 147 10.39 -15.78 7.64
CA LEU A 147 10.18 -15.28 6.28
C LEU A 147 10.67 -13.83 6.13
N THR A 148 11.10 -13.45 4.93
CA THR A 148 11.46 -12.09 4.56
C THR A 148 10.22 -11.20 4.40
N LEU A 149 10.42 -9.88 4.34
CA LEU A 149 9.30 -8.95 4.10
C LEU A 149 8.60 -9.29 2.78
N GLU A 150 9.36 -9.53 1.71
CA GLU A 150 8.82 -9.86 0.39
C GLU A 150 7.83 -11.03 0.44
N GLU A 151 8.13 -12.06 1.22
CA GLU A 151 7.31 -13.28 1.30
C GLU A 151 5.98 -13.09 2.05
N ILE A 152 5.90 -12.09 2.94
CA ILE A 152 4.68 -11.83 3.72
C ILE A 152 3.83 -10.68 3.16
N LEU A 153 4.30 -10.00 2.11
CA LEU A 153 3.59 -8.86 1.54
C LEU A 153 2.22 -9.29 0.99
N PRO A 154 1.17 -8.48 1.20
CA PRO A 154 -0.19 -8.81 0.77
C PRO A 154 -0.38 -8.54 -0.73
N PHE A 155 0.25 -9.35 -1.59
CA PHE A 155 0.10 -9.23 -3.05
C PHE A 155 -1.35 -9.42 -3.51
N HIS A 156 -2.16 -10.17 -2.75
CA HIS A 156 -3.59 -10.34 -3.00
C HIS A 156 -4.39 -10.59 -1.71
N VAL A 157 -5.38 -9.73 -1.43
CA VAL A 157 -6.36 -9.95 -0.36
C VAL A 157 -7.77 -9.87 -0.95
N GLY A 158 -8.38 -11.02 -1.23
CA GLY A 158 -9.68 -11.12 -1.92
C GLY A 158 -10.86 -10.44 -1.20
N ARG A 159 -10.75 -10.20 0.12
CA ARG A 159 -11.78 -9.53 0.93
C ARG A 159 -11.76 -7.99 0.83
N LEU A 160 -10.71 -7.41 0.24
CA LEU A 160 -10.57 -5.96 0.10
C LEU A 160 -11.32 -5.43 -1.13
N SER A 161 -11.83 -4.20 -1.04
CA SER A 161 -12.49 -3.54 -2.19
C SER A 161 -11.47 -3.26 -3.30
N TYR A 162 -11.97 -2.94 -4.50
CA TYR A 162 -11.16 -2.73 -5.70
C TYR A 162 -9.91 -1.85 -5.46
N TYR A 163 -10.08 -0.63 -4.94
CA TYR A 163 -8.95 0.29 -4.72
C TYR A 163 -7.99 -0.23 -3.65
N GLN A 164 -8.50 -0.76 -2.54
CA GLN A 164 -7.65 -1.32 -1.48
C GLN A 164 -6.75 -2.44 -2.01
N ARG A 165 -7.26 -3.33 -2.86
CA ARG A 165 -6.44 -4.36 -3.54
C ARG A 165 -5.38 -3.75 -4.43
N MET A 166 -5.76 -2.76 -5.25
CA MET A 166 -4.83 -2.08 -6.16
C MET A 166 -3.67 -1.42 -5.39
N TYR A 167 -3.98 -0.67 -4.33
CA TYR A 167 -2.96 0.00 -3.53
C TYR A 167 -2.17 -0.96 -2.63
N ALA A 168 -2.71 -2.11 -2.22
CA ALA A 168 -1.94 -3.16 -1.54
C ALA A 168 -0.89 -3.79 -2.46
N SER A 169 -1.25 -4.06 -3.71
CA SER A 169 -0.29 -4.53 -4.72
C SER A 169 0.76 -3.46 -5.05
N ALA A 170 0.38 -2.18 -5.09
CA ALA A 170 1.31 -1.06 -5.26
C ALA A 170 2.29 -0.91 -4.08
N LEU A 171 1.77 -0.98 -2.85
CA LEU A 171 2.56 -1.00 -1.62
C LEU A 171 3.58 -2.14 -1.64
N SER A 172 3.15 -3.35 -2.02
CA SER A 172 4.02 -4.51 -2.05
C SER A 172 5.20 -4.31 -3.02
N ARG A 173 4.95 -3.76 -4.21
CA ARG A 173 6.00 -3.41 -5.18
C ARG A 173 6.95 -2.33 -4.64
N SER A 174 6.40 -1.34 -3.93
CA SER A 174 7.19 -0.26 -3.32
C SER A 174 8.13 -0.78 -2.23
N LEU A 175 7.60 -1.54 -1.26
CA LEU A 175 8.39 -2.08 -0.16
C LEU A 175 9.45 -3.06 -0.66
N ARG A 176 9.11 -3.92 -1.63
CA ARG A 176 10.09 -4.80 -2.28
C ARG A 176 11.24 -4.01 -2.89
N ALA A 177 10.94 -2.98 -3.68
CA ALA A 177 11.97 -2.14 -4.31
C ALA A 177 12.83 -1.40 -3.27
N ALA A 178 12.22 -0.85 -2.21
CA ALA A 178 12.96 -0.16 -1.14
C ALA A 178 13.92 -1.09 -0.39
N VAL A 179 13.47 -2.31 -0.09
CA VAL A 179 14.28 -3.34 0.61
C VAL A 179 15.42 -3.84 -0.27
N ILE A 180 15.20 -4.04 -1.58
CA ILE A 180 16.27 -4.40 -2.52
C ILE A 180 17.30 -3.28 -2.63
N LEU A 181 16.85 -2.03 -2.81
CA LEU A 181 17.74 -0.87 -2.89
C LEU A 181 18.56 -0.64 -1.61
N GLY A 182 18.00 -1.00 -0.46
CA GLY A 182 18.65 -0.90 0.84
C GLY A 182 19.50 -2.10 1.23
N ASP A 183 19.68 -3.10 0.35
CA ASP A 183 20.37 -4.38 0.62
C ASP A 183 19.82 -5.13 1.85
N GLN A 184 18.50 -5.07 2.04
CA GLN A 184 17.80 -5.64 3.20
C GLN A 184 16.97 -6.88 2.84
N ALA A 185 17.01 -7.36 1.60
CA ALA A 185 16.12 -8.42 1.08
C ALA A 185 16.24 -9.75 1.82
N ALA A 186 17.42 -10.06 2.37
CA ALA A 186 17.66 -11.26 3.16
C ALA A 186 17.26 -11.12 4.65
N THR A 187 16.83 -9.93 5.09
CA THR A 187 16.45 -9.71 6.50
C THR A 187 15.12 -10.40 6.79
N SER A 188 15.08 -11.25 7.82
CA SER A 188 13.83 -11.89 8.22
C SER A 188 12.90 -10.91 8.95
N CYS A 189 11.60 -11.17 8.90
CA CYS A 189 10.62 -10.36 9.62
C CYS A 189 10.86 -10.42 11.14
N ARG A 190 11.33 -11.56 11.68
CA ARG A 190 11.73 -11.68 13.08
C ARG A 190 12.86 -10.73 13.46
N GLN A 191 13.83 -10.49 12.57
CA GLN A 191 14.89 -9.50 12.82
C GLN A 191 14.34 -8.08 12.75
N LEU A 192 13.47 -7.80 11.77
CA LEU A 192 12.82 -6.49 11.67
C LEU A 192 11.93 -6.20 12.89
N SER A 193 11.24 -7.20 13.44
CA SER A 193 10.34 -7.02 14.58
C SER A 193 11.07 -6.55 15.85
N MET A 194 12.38 -6.84 15.98
CA MET A 194 13.22 -6.32 17.08
C MET A 194 13.38 -4.80 17.05
N LEU A 195 13.12 -4.16 15.90
CA LEU A 195 13.18 -2.70 15.72
C LEU A 195 11.85 -2.01 16.01
N LEU A 196 10.78 -2.77 16.30
CA LEU A 196 9.50 -2.19 16.63
C LEU A 196 9.60 -1.37 17.93
N PRO A 197 9.02 -0.15 17.97
CA PRO A 197 9.05 0.67 19.16
C PRO A 197 8.21 0.04 20.26
N GLN A 198 8.68 0.10 21.51
CA GLN A 198 7.91 -0.38 22.68
C GLN A 198 6.58 0.39 22.85
N GLN A 199 6.56 1.65 22.44
CA GLN A 199 5.33 2.46 22.41
C GLN A 199 4.53 2.15 21.15
N LYS A 200 3.28 1.73 21.33
CA LYS A 200 2.38 1.28 20.25
C LYS A 200 2.12 2.35 19.17
N TYR A 201 2.28 3.63 19.49
CA TYR A 201 2.13 4.75 18.55
C TYR A 201 3.42 5.18 17.85
N GLY A 202 4.57 4.62 18.25
CA GLY A 202 5.88 5.07 17.77
C GLY A 202 6.08 4.93 16.26
N LEU A 203 5.42 3.95 15.63
CA LEU A 203 5.45 3.77 14.18
C LEU A 203 4.62 4.82 13.43
N LEU A 204 3.49 5.29 14.00
CA LEU A 204 2.66 6.31 13.38
C LEU A 204 3.34 7.69 13.40
N ALA A 205 4.19 7.94 14.39
CA ALA A 205 4.92 9.19 14.55
C ALA A 205 6.26 9.21 13.77
N TYR A 206 6.68 8.09 13.18
CA TYR A 206 7.97 8.01 12.50
C TYR A 206 7.94 8.80 11.18
N ARG A 207 8.56 9.97 11.20
CA ARG A 207 8.92 10.71 10.00
C ARG A 207 10.35 10.30 9.67
N GLY A 208 10.55 9.59 8.56
CA GLY A 208 11.90 9.25 8.08
C GLY A 208 12.76 10.50 8.12
N GLN A 209 13.86 10.44 8.88
CA GLN A 209 14.92 11.43 8.71
C GLN A 209 15.52 11.16 7.33
N ALA A 210 15.38 12.17 6.45
CA ALA A 210 15.99 12.17 5.14
C ALA A 210 17.52 12.17 5.24
#